data_AF-A0A2R5LB30-F1
#
_entry.id   AF-A0A2R5LB30-F1
#
_cell.length_a   1.000
_cell.length_b   1.000
_cell.length_c   1.000
_cell.angle_alpha   90.00
_cell.angle_beta   90.00
_cell.angle_gamma   90.00
#
_symmetry.space_group_name_H-M   'P 1'
#
loop_
_entity.id
_entity.type
_entity.pdbx_description
1 polymer ?
#
loop_
_entity_poly.entity_id
_entity_poly.type
_entity_poly.pdbx_seq_one_letter_code
_entity_poly.pdbx_strand_id
1 'polypeptide(L)'
;MAGKNSKEDKKEGGFLRFLYNPDTKEVLGRTGLSWFKITVFYIIFYACLTAFWTIMLIVFYQTLDAFEPKWTLDSSTIGTVPGLGFRPRPPESTVDSTLIYFKAGSGGTWKYWVDDIVEFTKDYRRQDSDGEHVQTCSFAGPRASKDKACKFSLEEISANCSEAQNYGYEYGQPCVLLKLNKIYGWEPEPYANESLPANMPDEIRKAYDGRYIYISCEGENVADQENMGPLAFYPANTIANYYYPYKNVPGYMSPFVFVQFMRPERGVLINLECKAWAANIKHERQDRVGSVHFELMID
;
A
#
# COMPACT_ATOMS: atom_id res chain seq x y z
N MET A 1 61.60 32.33 -52.68
CA MET A 1 60.44 31.70 -53.33
C MET A 1 60.29 30.30 -52.76
N ALA A 2 59.09 29.99 -52.27
CA ALA A 2 58.47 28.68 -52.03
C ALA A 2 59.31 27.60 -51.31
N GLY A 3 59.03 27.14 -50.09
CA GLY A 3 57.75 27.06 -49.37
C GLY A 3 57.05 25.73 -49.70
N LYS A 4 57.04 24.81 -48.72
CA LYS A 4 56.11 23.69 -48.43
C LYS A 4 56.88 22.50 -47.86
N ASN A 5 56.39 21.74 -46.90
CA ASN A 5 55.37 21.92 -45.88
C ASN A 5 55.59 20.68 -44.99
N SER A 6 55.82 20.86 -43.69
CA SER A 6 55.65 19.79 -42.72
C SER A 6 54.21 19.28 -42.83
N LYS A 7 54.01 18.09 -43.38
CA LYS A 7 52.79 17.33 -43.14
C LYS A 7 52.99 16.63 -41.81
N GLU A 8 52.49 17.26 -40.74
CA GLU A 8 52.01 16.52 -39.59
C GLU A 8 50.97 15.52 -40.10
N ASP A 9 51.33 14.24 -40.12
CA ASP A 9 50.35 13.18 -40.27
C ASP A 9 49.45 13.20 -39.04
N LYS A 10 48.23 13.66 -39.29
CA LYS A 10 47.09 13.65 -38.38
C LYS A 10 47.04 12.33 -37.59
N LYS A 11 46.96 12.46 -36.26
CA LYS A 11 46.60 11.41 -35.29
C LYS A 11 45.14 10.91 -35.48
N GLU A 12 44.74 10.53 -36.69
CA GLU A 12 43.42 9.93 -36.95
C GLU A 12 43.43 8.40 -36.76
N GLY A 13 44.58 7.79 -36.45
CA GLY A 13 44.71 6.33 -36.36
C GLY A 13 44.73 5.72 -34.96
N GLY A 14 44.88 6.48 -33.87
CA GLY A 14 45.14 5.90 -32.54
C GLY A 14 43.95 5.13 -31.96
N PHE A 15 42.77 5.73 -31.98
CA PHE A 15 41.55 5.15 -31.40
C PHE A 15 40.96 4.03 -32.28
N LEU A 16 40.96 4.22 -33.60
CA LEU A 16 40.49 3.22 -34.56
C LEU A 16 41.42 1.99 -34.61
N ARG A 17 42.75 2.19 -34.52
CA ARG A 17 43.73 1.10 -34.45
C ARG A 17 43.76 0.40 -33.09
N PHE A 18 43.35 1.10 -32.02
CA PHE A 18 43.08 0.48 -30.71
C PHE A 18 41.83 -0.41 -30.74
N LEU A 19 40.76 0.03 -31.40
CA LEU A 19 39.55 -0.77 -31.60
C LEU A 19 39.82 -2.01 -32.44
N TYR A 20 40.51 -1.85 -33.57
CA TYR A 20 40.88 -2.96 -34.46
C TYR A 20 42.22 -2.71 -35.13
N ASN A 21 43.18 -3.60 -34.90
CA ASN A 21 44.47 -3.57 -35.57
C ASN A 21 44.47 -4.55 -36.76
N PRO A 22 44.38 -4.07 -38.02
CA PRO A 22 44.30 -4.93 -39.20
C PRO A 22 45.60 -5.72 -39.45
N ASP A 23 46.73 -5.24 -38.94
CA ASP A 23 48.05 -5.87 -39.14
C ASP A 23 48.23 -7.14 -38.27
N THR A 24 47.73 -7.10 -37.02
CA THR A 24 47.80 -8.21 -36.07
C THR A 24 46.48 -8.96 -35.90
N LYS A 25 45.40 -8.51 -36.56
CA LYS A 25 44.01 -9.01 -36.41
C LYS A 25 43.54 -9.02 -34.95
N GLU A 26 43.92 -8.01 -34.18
CA GLU A 26 43.56 -7.85 -32.77
C GLU A 26 42.40 -6.86 -32.61
N VAL A 27 41.47 -7.18 -31.72
CA VAL A 27 40.34 -6.32 -31.35
C VAL A 27 40.57 -5.86 -29.90
N LEU A 28 40.55 -4.56 -29.65
CA LEU A 28 40.78 -3.97 -28.31
C LEU A 28 42.07 -4.50 -27.64
N GLY A 29 43.13 -4.66 -28.43
CA GLY A 29 44.45 -5.10 -27.95
C GLY A 29 44.57 -6.60 -27.60
N ARG A 30 43.64 -7.46 -28.04
CA ARG A 30 43.74 -8.93 -27.86
C ARG A 30 43.42 -9.68 -29.16
N THR A 31 44.07 -10.83 -29.36
CA THR A 31 43.78 -11.74 -30.48
C THR A 31 42.41 -12.40 -30.31
N GLY A 32 41.74 -12.77 -31.42
CA GLY A 32 40.43 -13.44 -31.38
C GLY A 32 40.43 -14.74 -30.57
N LEU A 33 41.53 -15.49 -30.57
CA LEU A 33 41.69 -16.70 -29.76
C LEU A 33 41.77 -16.39 -28.25
N SER A 34 42.41 -15.28 -27.87
CA SER A 34 42.46 -14.81 -26.49
C SER A 34 41.06 -14.40 -26.03
N TRP A 35 40.35 -13.60 -26.84
CA TRP A 35 38.95 -13.24 -26.59
C TRP A 35 38.05 -14.46 -26.41
N PHE A 36 38.16 -15.46 -27.29
CA PHE A 36 37.40 -16.72 -27.16
C PHE A 36 37.70 -17.43 -25.83
N LYS A 37 38.97 -17.57 -25.46
CA LYS A 37 39.37 -18.20 -24.19
C LYS A 37 38.82 -17.46 -22.98
N ILE A 38 38.86 -16.12 -22.99
CA ILE A 38 38.34 -15.28 -21.91
C ILE A 38 36.82 -15.40 -21.83
N THR A 39 36.12 -15.34 -22.96
CA THR A 39 34.67 -15.48 -23.01
C THR A 39 34.21 -16.86 -22.53
N VAL A 40 34.86 -17.94 -22.99
CA VAL A 40 34.56 -19.30 -22.52
C VAL A 40 34.83 -19.43 -21.02
N PHE A 41 35.94 -18.89 -20.53
CA PHE A 41 36.23 -18.86 -19.10
C PHE A 41 35.13 -18.17 -18.31
N TYR A 42 34.71 -16.96 -18.72
CA TYR A 42 33.65 -16.23 -18.02
C TYR A 42 32.29 -16.92 -18.11
N ILE A 43 31.96 -17.55 -19.25
CA ILE A 43 30.72 -18.33 -19.38
C ILE A 43 30.70 -19.47 -18.34
N ILE A 44 31.77 -20.26 -18.27
CA ILE A 44 31.86 -21.38 -17.31
C ILE A 44 31.88 -20.85 -15.88
N PHE A 45 32.66 -19.81 -15.60
CA PHE A 45 32.77 -19.21 -14.28
C PHE A 45 31.42 -18.68 -13.78
N TYR A 46 30.72 -17.87 -14.58
CA TYR A 46 29.40 -17.35 -14.21
C TYR A 46 28.33 -18.43 -14.17
N ALA A 47 28.42 -19.49 -14.99
CA ALA A 47 27.53 -20.64 -14.87
C ALA A 47 27.71 -21.34 -13.51
N CYS A 48 28.96 -21.59 -13.09
CA CYS A 48 29.25 -22.18 -11.78
C CYS A 48 28.81 -21.27 -10.62
N LEU A 49 29.05 -19.95 -10.73
CA LEU A 49 28.64 -18.97 -9.72
C LEU A 49 27.11 -18.91 -9.58
N THR A 50 26.39 -18.91 -10.71
CA THR A 50 24.92 -18.89 -10.74
C THR A 50 24.36 -20.19 -10.15
N ALA A 51 24.96 -21.33 -10.47
CA ALA A 51 24.57 -22.62 -9.89
C ALA A 51 24.77 -22.62 -8.36
N PHE A 52 25.92 -22.15 -7.88
CA PHE A 52 26.18 -22.03 -6.44
C PHE A 52 25.16 -21.12 -5.74
N TRP A 53 24.92 -19.92 -6.28
CA TRP A 53 23.94 -18.99 -5.74
C TRP A 53 22.52 -19.59 -5.74
N THR A 54 22.13 -20.29 -6.81
CA THR A 54 20.82 -20.94 -6.90
C THR A 54 20.67 -22.05 -5.86
N ILE A 55 21.71 -22.87 -5.64
CA ILE A 55 21.69 -23.91 -4.60
C ILE A 55 21.53 -23.28 -3.22
N MET A 56 22.30 -22.22 -2.92
CA MET A 56 22.18 -21.49 -1.65
C MET A 56 20.78 -20.90 -1.46
N LEU A 57 20.20 -20.35 -2.52
CA LEU A 57 18.85 -19.80 -2.49
C LEU A 57 17.78 -20.90 -2.27
N ILE A 58 17.93 -22.07 -2.89
CA ILE A 58 17.03 -23.21 -2.67
C ILE A 58 17.09 -23.67 -1.21
N VAL A 59 18.30 -23.83 -0.64
CA VAL A 59 18.46 -24.19 0.77
C VAL A 59 17.83 -23.14 1.67
N PHE A 60 17.99 -21.86 1.36
CA PHE A 60 17.34 -20.77 2.10
C PHE A 60 15.81 -20.88 2.06
N TYR A 61 15.21 -21.13 0.90
CA TYR A 61 13.75 -21.31 0.78
C TYR A 61 13.22 -22.49 1.58
N GLN A 62 14.00 -23.56 1.78
CA GLN A 62 13.62 -24.67 2.66
C GLN A 62 13.56 -24.28 4.15
N THR A 63 14.15 -23.15 4.54
CA THR A 63 14.09 -22.63 5.92
C THR A 63 12.91 -21.70 6.17
N LEU A 64 12.11 -21.40 5.15
CA LEU A 64 10.98 -20.50 5.21
C LEU A 64 9.66 -21.28 5.20
N ASP A 65 8.73 -20.84 6.04
CA ASP A 65 7.35 -21.29 6.00
C ASP A 65 6.54 -20.45 5.00
N ALA A 66 5.59 -21.07 4.30
CA ALA A 66 4.79 -20.39 3.27
C ALA A 66 3.62 -19.56 3.86
N PHE A 67 3.22 -19.85 5.09
CA PHE A 67 2.05 -19.25 5.74
C PHE A 67 2.43 -18.25 6.83
N GLU A 68 3.54 -18.48 7.55
CA GLU A 68 4.01 -17.64 8.65
C GLU A 68 5.39 -17.02 8.35
N PRO A 69 5.54 -15.69 8.46
CA PRO A 69 6.86 -15.07 8.34
C PRO A 69 7.73 -15.46 9.54
N LYS A 70 9.00 -15.80 9.28
CA LYS A 70 9.96 -16.23 10.31
C LYS A 70 10.17 -15.20 11.44
N TRP A 71 10.10 -13.92 11.11
CA TRP A 71 10.20 -12.82 12.05
C TRP A 71 8.88 -12.06 12.06
N THR A 72 8.26 -11.97 13.23
CA THR A 72 6.96 -11.33 13.44
C THR A 72 7.10 -10.13 14.38
N LEU A 73 6.23 -9.14 14.20
CA LEU A 73 6.08 -7.99 15.12
C LEU A 73 7.44 -7.29 15.38
N ASP A 74 7.86 -7.15 16.64
CA ASP A 74 9.09 -6.42 17.02
C ASP A 74 10.37 -7.04 16.48
N SER A 75 10.34 -8.34 16.13
CA SER A 75 11.48 -9.01 15.48
C SER A 75 11.54 -8.77 13.97
N SER A 76 10.49 -8.19 13.39
CA SER A 76 10.36 -7.91 11.96
C SER A 76 10.72 -6.46 11.64
N THR A 77 11.18 -6.19 10.41
CA THR A 77 11.40 -4.83 9.91
C THR A 77 10.11 -4.04 9.71
N ILE A 78 8.97 -4.71 9.60
CA ILE A 78 7.64 -4.11 9.47
C ILE A 78 7.19 -3.51 10.82
N GLY A 79 7.68 -4.07 11.94
CA GLY A 79 7.37 -3.63 13.29
C GLY A 79 5.99 -4.06 13.78
N THR A 80 5.55 -3.42 14.87
CA THR A 80 4.29 -3.72 15.59
C THR A 80 3.15 -2.78 15.26
N VAL A 81 3.38 -1.72 14.47
CA VAL A 81 2.37 -0.68 14.25
C VAL A 81 1.80 -0.77 12.84
N PRO A 82 0.52 -1.12 12.67
CA PRO A 82 -0.11 -1.11 11.35
C PRO A 82 -0.27 0.32 10.82
N GLY A 83 0.09 0.50 9.55
CA GLY A 83 -0.31 1.68 8.79
C GLY A 83 -1.81 1.63 8.44
N LEU A 84 -2.36 2.80 8.09
CA LEU A 84 -3.72 2.92 7.59
C LEU A 84 -3.66 3.14 6.06
N GLY A 85 -4.45 2.39 5.32
CA GLY A 85 -4.58 2.50 3.87
C GLY A 85 -5.95 3.05 3.50
N PHE A 86 -6.01 3.81 2.41
CA PHE A 86 -7.27 4.32 1.88
C PHE A 86 -7.58 3.77 0.48
N ARG A 87 -8.86 3.79 0.13
CA ARG A 87 -9.38 3.53 -1.21
C ARG A 87 -10.46 4.57 -1.52
N PRO A 88 -10.56 5.04 -2.76
CA PRO A 88 -9.86 4.56 -3.95
C PRO A 88 -8.43 5.10 -4.08
N ARG A 89 -7.56 4.37 -4.79
CA ARG A 89 -6.17 4.80 -5.06
C ARG A 89 -6.07 5.59 -6.35
N PRO A 90 -5.16 6.58 -6.42
CA PRO A 90 -4.85 7.26 -7.68
C PRO A 90 -4.33 6.32 -8.77
N PRO A 91 -4.52 6.67 -10.06
CA PRO A 91 -4.10 5.86 -11.20
C PRO A 91 -2.58 5.70 -11.29
N GLU A 92 -2.14 4.69 -12.05
CA GLU A 92 -0.72 4.34 -12.19
C GLU A 92 0.15 5.48 -12.74
N SER A 93 -0.45 6.40 -13.50
CA SER A 93 0.23 7.61 -13.99
C SER A 93 0.59 8.61 -12.89
N THR A 94 -0.07 8.53 -11.73
CA THR A 94 0.07 9.48 -10.61
C THR A 94 0.15 8.73 -9.27
N VAL A 95 0.85 7.60 -9.23
CA VAL A 95 0.97 6.76 -8.01
C VAL A 95 1.59 7.46 -6.82
N ASP A 96 2.44 8.46 -7.07
CA ASP A 96 3.11 9.23 -6.02
C ASP A 96 2.19 10.26 -5.37
N SER A 97 1.03 10.54 -5.98
CA SER A 97 0.02 11.43 -5.43
C SER A 97 -0.96 10.66 -4.54
N THR A 98 -1.50 11.35 -3.54
CA THR A 98 -2.63 10.87 -2.72
C THR A 98 -3.93 11.63 -3.03
N LEU A 99 -3.97 12.34 -4.16
CA LEU A 99 -5.08 13.17 -4.58
C LEU A 99 -6.22 12.37 -5.19
N ILE A 100 -7.40 12.51 -4.60
CA ILE A 100 -8.69 12.11 -5.18
C ILE A 100 -9.28 13.36 -5.84
N TYR A 101 -9.16 13.43 -7.16
CA TYR A 101 -9.70 14.53 -7.96
C TYR A 101 -10.76 14.03 -8.94
N PHE A 102 -11.96 14.61 -8.87
CA PHE A 102 -13.03 14.30 -9.80
C PHE A 102 -14.00 15.46 -9.97
N LYS A 103 -14.65 15.49 -11.14
CA LYS A 103 -15.82 16.34 -11.39
C LYS A 103 -17.09 15.60 -11.01
N ALA A 104 -17.97 16.22 -10.24
CA ALA A 104 -19.27 15.65 -9.84
C ALA A 104 -20.33 15.77 -10.96
N GLY A 105 -21.44 15.04 -10.80
CA GLY A 105 -22.56 14.99 -11.74
C GLY A 105 -22.41 13.92 -12.83
N SER A 106 -23.48 13.70 -13.61
CA SER A 106 -23.58 12.56 -14.54
C SER A 106 -22.60 12.60 -15.73
N GLY A 107 -22.01 13.77 -16.04
CA GLY A 107 -20.91 13.93 -17.00
C GLY A 107 -19.54 14.07 -16.35
N GLY A 108 -19.42 13.67 -15.08
CA GLY A 108 -18.23 13.81 -14.25
C GLY A 108 -17.14 12.78 -14.55
N THR A 109 -15.97 12.97 -13.93
CA THR A 109 -14.79 12.10 -14.07
C THR A 109 -14.65 11.11 -12.91
N TRP A 110 -15.75 10.80 -12.22
CA TRP A 110 -15.72 9.99 -11.00
C TRP A 110 -15.69 8.49 -11.22
N LYS A 111 -15.98 8.01 -12.44
CA LYS A 111 -16.16 6.58 -12.72
C LYS A 111 -14.94 5.74 -12.35
N TYR A 112 -13.73 6.24 -12.61
CA TYR A 112 -12.49 5.56 -12.25
C TYR A 112 -12.40 5.25 -10.73
N TRP A 113 -12.75 6.25 -9.91
CA TRP A 113 -12.70 6.14 -8.46
C TRP A 113 -13.72 5.12 -7.93
N VAL A 114 -14.93 5.14 -8.50
CA VAL A 114 -15.96 4.15 -8.19
C VAL A 114 -15.52 2.75 -8.58
N ASP A 115 -14.96 2.58 -9.79
CA ASP A 115 -14.53 1.28 -10.30
C ASP A 115 -13.39 0.69 -9.43
N ASP A 116 -12.47 1.48 -8.87
CA ASP A 116 -11.45 0.99 -7.92
C ASP A 116 -12.05 0.48 -6.60
N ILE A 117 -13.09 1.14 -6.08
CA ILE A 117 -13.82 0.66 -4.88
C ILE A 117 -14.59 -0.62 -5.20
N VAL A 118 -15.26 -0.69 -6.36
CA VAL A 118 -15.99 -1.88 -6.80
C VAL A 118 -15.05 -3.08 -6.96
N GLU A 119 -13.88 -2.90 -7.58
CA GLU A 119 -12.92 -3.99 -7.74
C GLU A 119 -12.36 -4.43 -6.38
N PHE A 120 -12.11 -3.51 -5.45
CA PHE A 120 -11.69 -3.86 -4.09
C PHE A 120 -12.76 -4.64 -3.31
N THR A 121 -14.02 -4.23 -3.39
CA THR A 121 -15.13 -4.84 -2.63
C THR A 121 -15.66 -6.14 -3.25
N LYS A 122 -15.28 -6.45 -4.49
CA LYS A 122 -15.66 -7.66 -5.23
C LYS A 122 -15.36 -8.96 -4.49
N ASP A 123 -14.20 -9.04 -3.84
CA ASP A 123 -13.80 -10.26 -3.14
C ASP A 123 -14.56 -10.43 -1.82
N TYR A 124 -15.01 -9.35 -1.19
CA TYR A 124 -15.84 -9.41 0.02
C TYR A 124 -17.22 -10.02 -0.27
N ARG A 125 -17.77 -9.77 -1.46
CA ARG A 125 -19.02 -10.42 -1.91
C ARG A 125 -18.88 -11.92 -2.14
N ARG A 126 -17.66 -12.40 -2.39
CA ARG A 126 -17.39 -13.82 -2.64
C ARG A 126 -17.19 -14.62 -1.36
N GLN A 127 -16.98 -13.97 -0.20
CA GLN A 127 -16.81 -14.66 1.08
C GLN A 127 -17.99 -15.59 1.41
N ASP A 128 -19.19 -15.31 0.90
CA ASP A 128 -20.37 -16.18 1.08
C ASP A 128 -20.21 -17.57 0.44
N SER A 129 -19.31 -17.70 -0.54
CA SER A 129 -19.01 -18.96 -1.22
C SER A 129 -17.85 -19.73 -0.58
N ASP A 130 -17.00 -19.09 0.22
CA ASP A 130 -15.73 -19.65 0.75
C ASP A 130 -15.89 -20.32 2.15
N GLY A 131 -17.02 -21.00 2.38
CA GLY A 131 -17.49 -21.43 3.70
C GLY A 131 -16.58 -22.39 4.50
N GLU A 132 -15.52 -22.93 3.94
CA GLU A 132 -14.61 -23.85 4.65
C GLU A 132 -13.64 -23.11 5.60
N HIS A 133 -13.14 -21.94 5.18
CA HIS A 133 -12.12 -21.16 5.90
C HIS A 133 -12.66 -19.85 6.50
N VAL A 134 -13.96 -19.61 6.39
CA VAL A 134 -14.63 -18.39 6.87
C VAL A 134 -15.69 -18.75 7.91
N GLN A 135 -15.80 -17.95 8.96
CA GLN A 135 -16.80 -18.10 10.02
C GLN A 135 -17.41 -16.76 10.43
N THR A 136 -18.63 -16.78 10.96
CA THR A 136 -19.26 -15.59 11.57
C THR A 136 -18.68 -15.36 12.95
N CYS A 137 -18.08 -14.20 13.17
CA CYS A 137 -17.49 -13.81 14.44
C CYS A 137 -18.36 -12.78 15.16
N SER A 138 -18.27 -12.76 16.50
CA SER A 138 -18.92 -11.76 17.34
C SER A 138 -18.20 -11.65 18.69
N PHE A 139 -18.51 -10.63 19.49
CA PHE A 139 -17.88 -10.46 20.81
C PHE A 139 -18.18 -11.61 21.79
N ALA A 140 -19.34 -12.25 21.66
CA ALA A 140 -19.74 -13.41 22.46
C ALA A 140 -19.42 -14.76 21.76
N GLY A 141 -18.97 -14.70 20.51
CA GLY A 141 -18.74 -15.85 19.65
C GLY A 141 -17.26 -16.13 19.40
N PRO A 142 -16.95 -16.98 18.40
CA PRO A 142 -15.59 -17.26 18.02
C PRO A 142 -14.91 -16.01 17.44
N ARG A 143 -13.61 -15.85 17.73
CA ARG A 143 -12.73 -14.84 17.12
C ARG A 143 -11.98 -15.41 15.93
N ALA A 144 -11.24 -14.55 15.22
CA ALA A 144 -10.31 -14.99 14.18
C ALA A 144 -9.32 -16.04 14.75
N SER A 145 -9.26 -17.20 14.09
CA SER A 145 -8.47 -18.35 14.54
C SER A 145 -7.36 -18.68 13.54
N LYS A 146 -6.56 -19.72 13.83
CA LYS A 146 -5.50 -20.18 12.91
C LYS A 146 -6.08 -20.80 11.63
N ASP A 147 -7.28 -21.37 11.69
CA ASP A 147 -7.85 -22.15 10.58
C ASP A 147 -9.03 -21.44 9.90
N LYS A 148 -9.66 -20.49 10.60
CA LYS A 148 -10.84 -19.76 10.13
C LYS A 148 -10.74 -18.26 10.35
N ALA A 149 -10.96 -17.50 9.27
CA ALA A 149 -11.08 -16.05 9.27
C ALA A 149 -12.52 -15.59 9.58
N CYS A 150 -12.67 -14.38 10.09
CA CYS A 150 -13.98 -13.79 10.32
C CYS A 150 -14.56 -13.24 9.01
N LYS A 151 -15.83 -13.56 8.74
CA LYS A 151 -16.61 -12.96 7.65
C LYS A 151 -16.82 -11.47 7.93
N PHE A 152 -16.58 -10.62 6.94
CA PHE A 152 -16.91 -9.20 6.99
C PHE A 152 -18.05 -8.91 6.00
N SER A 153 -19.26 -8.63 6.52
CA SER A 153 -20.44 -8.41 5.67
C SER A 153 -20.48 -6.98 5.14
N LEU A 154 -20.69 -6.84 3.82
CA LEU A 154 -20.95 -5.53 3.21
C LEU A 154 -22.38 -5.03 3.47
N GLU A 155 -23.28 -5.90 3.94
CA GLU A 155 -24.68 -5.55 4.18
C GLU A 155 -24.84 -4.54 5.33
N GLU A 156 -23.88 -4.51 6.26
CA GLU A 156 -23.86 -3.54 7.37
C GLU A 156 -23.49 -2.13 6.89
N ILE A 157 -22.92 -1.99 5.69
CA ILE A 157 -22.52 -0.71 5.13
C ILE A 157 -23.75 0.03 4.61
N SER A 158 -23.92 1.27 5.04
CA SER A 158 -25.03 2.14 4.64
C SER A 158 -25.24 2.21 3.13
N ALA A 159 -26.51 2.32 2.74
CA ALA A 159 -26.93 2.53 1.35
C ALA A 159 -26.24 3.72 0.67
N ASN A 160 -25.82 4.74 1.45
CA ASN A 160 -25.16 5.94 0.92
C ASN A 160 -23.77 5.65 0.32
N CYS A 161 -23.01 4.70 0.90
CA CYS A 161 -21.72 4.27 0.39
C CYS A 161 -21.81 2.92 -0.33
N SER A 162 -22.92 2.69 -1.03
CA SER A 162 -23.14 1.49 -1.83
C SER A 162 -22.77 1.72 -3.29
N GLU A 163 -22.53 0.61 -3.99
CA GLU A 163 -22.32 0.61 -5.44
C GLU A 163 -23.52 1.21 -6.20
N ALA A 164 -24.75 1.01 -5.71
CA ALA A 164 -25.97 1.55 -6.30
C ALA A 164 -26.05 3.09 -6.25
N GLN A 165 -25.31 3.73 -5.33
CA GLN A 165 -25.22 5.19 -5.20
C GLN A 165 -23.88 5.74 -5.71
N ASN A 166 -23.12 4.95 -6.48
CA ASN A 166 -21.79 5.32 -6.97
C ASN A 166 -20.86 5.80 -5.83
N TYR A 167 -21.01 5.23 -4.63
CA TYR A 167 -20.30 5.65 -3.41
C TYR A 167 -20.37 7.18 -3.15
N GLY A 168 -21.48 7.81 -3.54
CA GLY A 168 -21.72 9.26 -3.37
C GLY A 168 -20.91 10.17 -4.30
N TYR A 169 -20.06 9.63 -5.17
CA TYR A 169 -19.22 10.44 -6.06
C TYR A 169 -20.02 11.25 -7.08
N GLU A 170 -21.12 10.69 -7.61
CA GLU A 170 -21.95 11.41 -8.58
C GLU A 170 -22.57 12.68 -7.97
N TYR A 171 -22.92 12.64 -6.68
CA TYR A 171 -23.54 13.77 -5.96
C TYR A 171 -22.52 14.76 -5.39
N GLY A 172 -21.21 14.46 -5.48
CA GLY A 172 -20.16 15.25 -4.83
C GLY A 172 -20.09 15.02 -3.32
N GLN A 173 -20.54 13.84 -2.85
CA GLN A 173 -20.45 13.40 -1.45
C GLN A 173 -19.67 12.08 -1.38
N PRO A 174 -18.39 12.07 -1.78
CA PRO A 174 -17.64 10.84 -1.99
C PRO A 174 -17.44 10.06 -0.70
N CYS A 175 -17.46 8.72 -0.80
CA CYS A 175 -17.05 7.83 0.27
C CYS A 175 -15.61 7.33 0.04
N VAL A 176 -14.77 7.50 1.05
CA VAL A 176 -13.41 6.96 1.08
C VAL A 176 -13.38 5.79 2.06
N LEU A 177 -12.84 4.66 1.64
CA LEU A 177 -12.70 3.47 2.46
C LEU A 177 -11.35 3.51 3.19
N LEU A 178 -11.37 3.30 4.49
CA LEU A 178 -10.19 3.23 5.34
C LEU A 178 -10.03 1.82 5.90
N LYS A 179 -8.83 1.24 5.78
CA LYS A 179 -8.52 -0.09 6.30
C LYS A 179 -7.13 -0.13 6.91
N LEU A 180 -6.94 -0.96 7.93
CA LEU A 180 -5.61 -1.22 8.48
C LEU A 180 -4.80 -2.17 7.59
N ASN A 181 -3.50 -1.93 7.51
CA ASN A 181 -2.56 -2.84 6.86
C ASN A 181 -2.49 -4.17 7.63
N LYS A 182 -2.39 -5.27 6.89
CA LYS A 182 -2.32 -6.62 7.45
C LYS A 182 -0.93 -6.86 8.02
N ILE A 183 -0.81 -7.04 9.34
CA ILE A 183 0.41 -7.51 10.00
C ILE A 183 0.13 -8.89 10.60
N TYR A 184 0.98 -9.86 10.29
CA TYR A 184 0.82 -11.23 10.77
C TYR A 184 0.93 -11.27 12.31
N GLY A 185 -0.06 -11.87 12.97
CA GLY A 185 -0.09 -12.04 14.41
C GLY A 185 -0.44 -10.77 15.21
N TRP A 186 -0.68 -9.63 14.56
CA TRP A 186 -1.02 -8.39 15.24
C TRP A 186 -2.47 -8.40 15.76
N GLU A 187 -2.65 -8.03 17.03
CA GLU A 187 -3.95 -7.85 17.69
C GLU A 187 -4.00 -6.45 18.32
N PRO A 188 -5.11 -5.70 18.21
CA PRO A 188 -5.22 -4.38 18.80
C PRO A 188 -5.25 -4.46 20.33
N GLU A 189 -4.43 -3.64 20.98
CA GLU A 189 -4.42 -3.53 22.44
C GLU A 189 -5.34 -2.39 22.90
N PRO A 190 -6.22 -2.61 23.90
CA PRO A 190 -7.01 -1.54 24.46
C PRO A 190 -6.14 -0.56 25.27
N TYR A 191 -6.49 0.72 25.24
CA TYR A 191 -5.96 1.69 26.19
C TYR A 191 -6.45 1.35 27.60
N ALA A 192 -5.62 1.60 28.61
CA ALA A 192 -6.11 1.66 29.97
C ALA A 192 -7.03 2.89 30.11
N ASN A 193 -8.07 2.80 30.94
CA ASN A 193 -9.09 3.85 31.07
C ASN A 193 -8.51 5.25 31.39
N GLU A 194 -7.39 5.29 32.11
CA GLU A 194 -6.71 6.53 32.51
C GLU A 194 -5.62 6.98 31.51
N SER A 195 -5.29 6.15 30.52
CA SER A 195 -4.21 6.39 29.55
C SER A 195 -4.73 6.76 28.16
N LEU A 196 -5.96 7.28 28.06
CA LEU A 196 -6.49 7.75 26.78
C LEU A 196 -5.68 8.94 26.26
N PRO A 197 -5.21 8.91 25.00
CA PRO A 197 -4.40 10.00 24.45
C PRO A 197 -5.13 11.35 24.47
N ALA A 198 -4.41 12.43 24.80
CA ALA A 198 -4.99 13.77 24.85
C ALA A 198 -5.40 14.30 23.46
N ASN A 199 -4.76 13.82 22.40
CA ASN A 199 -5.08 14.14 21.01
C ASN A 199 -6.21 13.30 20.43
N MET A 200 -6.75 12.34 21.18
CA MET A 200 -7.93 11.59 20.76
C MET A 200 -9.17 12.49 20.84
N PRO A 201 -10.04 12.49 19.82
CA PRO A 201 -11.27 13.29 19.84
C PRO A 201 -12.15 13.01 21.06
N ASP A 202 -12.70 14.05 21.67
CA ASP A 202 -13.49 13.95 22.90
C ASP A 202 -14.73 13.06 22.75
N GLU A 203 -15.32 13.00 21.55
CA GLU A 203 -16.44 12.10 21.24
C GLU A 203 -16.03 10.63 21.39
N ILE A 204 -14.85 10.26 20.88
CA ILE A 204 -14.29 8.91 21.00
C ILE A 204 -13.92 8.63 22.45
N ARG A 205 -13.29 9.59 23.15
CA ARG A 205 -12.89 9.42 24.56
C ARG A 205 -14.08 9.14 25.47
N LYS A 206 -15.23 9.79 25.23
CA LYS A 206 -16.46 9.61 26.00
C LYS A 206 -17.16 8.28 25.72
N ALA A 207 -17.08 7.79 24.48
CA ALA A 207 -17.72 6.56 24.03
C ALA A 207 -16.75 5.36 23.95
N TYR A 208 -15.59 5.45 24.63
CA TYR A 208 -14.50 4.49 24.50
C TYR A 208 -14.88 3.11 25.03
N ASP A 209 -14.60 2.09 24.21
CA ASP A 209 -14.72 0.68 24.53
C ASP A 209 -13.50 -0.06 23.96
N GLY A 210 -12.75 -0.73 24.84
CA GLY A 210 -11.52 -1.45 24.49
C GLY A 210 -11.69 -2.64 23.54
N ARG A 211 -12.94 -2.98 23.17
CA ARG A 211 -13.23 -4.01 22.17
C ARG A 211 -13.14 -3.50 20.73
N TYR A 212 -12.99 -2.19 20.54
CA TYR A 212 -12.97 -1.56 19.22
C TYR A 212 -11.68 -0.77 18.98
N ILE A 213 -11.26 -0.77 17.73
CA ILE A 213 -10.31 0.18 17.19
C ILE A 213 -11.12 1.35 16.65
N TYR A 214 -10.83 2.58 17.09
CA TYR A 214 -11.54 3.76 16.60
C TYR A 214 -10.80 4.39 15.43
N ILE A 215 -11.54 5.04 14.53
CA ILE A 215 -11.00 5.81 13.42
C ILE A 215 -11.54 7.23 13.51
N SER A 216 -10.66 8.21 13.38
CA SER A 216 -11.03 9.62 13.27
C SER A 216 -10.35 10.25 12.07
N CYS A 217 -10.98 11.26 11.48
CA CYS A 217 -10.43 12.03 10.37
C CYS A 217 -10.58 13.52 10.67
N GLU A 218 -9.54 14.28 10.39
CA GLU A 218 -9.48 15.73 10.58
C GLU A 218 -8.77 16.39 9.39
N GLY A 219 -9.04 17.68 9.18
CA GLY A 219 -8.31 18.49 8.21
C GLY A 219 -6.90 18.78 8.73
N GLU A 220 -5.91 18.76 7.84
CA GLU A 220 -4.51 19.00 8.23
C GLU A 220 -4.26 20.42 8.73
N ASN A 221 -4.99 21.39 8.16
CA ASN A 221 -5.00 22.78 8.59
C ASN A 221 -6.43 23.24 8.94
N VAL A 222 -6.54 24.41 9.60
CA VAL A 222 -7.84 25.02 9.95
C VAL A 222 -8.71 25.25 8.71
N ALA A 223 -8.12 25.68 7.60
CA ALA A 223 -8.85 25.84 6.34
C ALA A 223 -9.38 24.50 5.80
N ASP A 224 -8.57 23.44 5.85
CA ASP A 224 -9.00 22.10 5.43
C ASP A 224 -10.14 21.59 6.32
N GLN A 225 -10.06 21.85 7.63
CA GLN A 225 -11.07 21.47 8.62
C GLN A 225 -12.42 22.17 8.40
N GLU A 226 -12.40 23.42 7.93
CA GLU A 226 -13.62 24.15 7.56
C GLU A 226 -14.18 23.67 6.22
N ASN A 227 -13.30 23.43 5.24
CA ASN A 227 -13.68 23.04 3.88
C ASN A 227 -14.15 21.58 3.75
N MET A 228 -13.68 20.66 4.60
CA MET A 228 -14.09 19.24 4.55
C MET A 228 -15.58 19.04 4.88
N GLY A 229 -16.16 19.93 5.68
CA GLY A 229 -17.52 19.79 6.19
C GLY A 229 -17.71 18.58 7.12
N PRO A 230 -18.97 18.24 7.46
CA PRO A 230 -19.25 17.12 8.35
C PRO A 230 -18.99 15.76 7.69
N LEU A 231 -18.42 14.84 8.45
CA LEU A 231 -18.14 13.47 8.04
C LEU A 231 -19.17 12.50 8.62
N ALA A 232 -19.54 11.49 7.84
CA ALA A 232 -20.32 10.34 8.28
C ALA A 232 -19.50 9.06 8.13
N PHE A 233 -19.53 8.18 9.13
CA PHE A 233 -18.81 6.91 9.10
C PHE A 233 -19.77 5.73 8.95
N TYR A 234 -19.38 4.72 8.17
CA TYR A 234 -20.20 3.53 7.95
C TYR A 234 -19.38 2.22 8.05
N PRO A 235 -19.91 1.18 8.72
CA PRO A 235 -21.15 1.17 9.51
C PRO A 235 -21.07 2.06 10.77
N ALA A 236 -19.86 2.26 11.27
CA ALA A 236 -19.51 3.15 12.36
C ALA A 236 -18.04 3.59 12.20
N ASN A 237 -17.58 4.51 13.04
CA ASN A 237 -16.16 4.92 13.10
C ASN A 237 -15.30 3.92 13.90
N THR A 238 -15.68 2.64 13.91
CA THR A 238 -15.07 1.59 14.73
C THR A 238 -14.86 0.31 13.95
N ILE A 239 -13.76 -0.40 14.23
CA ILE A 239 -13.50 -1.76 13.77
C ILE A 239 -13.43 -2.67 15.00
N ALA A 240 -14.18 -3.76 15.00
CA ALA A 240 -14.16 -4.70 16.12
C ALA A 240 -12.85 -5.51 16.19
N ASN A 241 -12.35 -5.75 17.40
CA ASN A 241 -11.08 -6.47 17.58
C ASN A 241 -11.14 -7.96 17.21
N TYR A 242 -12.32 -8.59 17.19
CA TYR A 242 -12.46 -10.03 16.91
C TYR A 242 -12.07 -10.41 15.47
N TYR A 243 -11.96 -9.45 14.55
CA TYR A 243 -11.42 -9.65 13.21
C TYR A 243 -9.90 -9.95 13.23
N TYR A 244 -9.21 -9.61 14.32
CA TYR A 244 -7.78 -9.82 14.51
C TYR A 244 -7.54 -11.02 15.45
N PRO A 245 -6.36 -11.67 15.37
CA PRO A 245 -5.20 -11.34 14.53
C PRO A 245 -5.27 -11.89 13.09
N TYR A 246 -4.55 -11.24 12.18
CA TYR A 246 -4.33 -11.78 10.82
C TYR A 246 -3.31 -12.92 10.87
N LYS A 247 -3.71 -14.10 10.39
CA LYS A 247 -2.88 -15.33 10.41
C LYS A 247 -2.68 -15.95 9.02
N ASN A 248 -2.81 -15.13 7.97
CA ASN A 248 -2.70 -15.58 6.57
C ASN A 248 -3.64 -16.75 6.20
N VAL A 249 -4.83 -16.77 6.81
CA VAL A 249 -5.86 -17.78 6.54
C VAL A 249 -6.51 -17.48 5.19
N PRO A 250 -6.74 -18.50 4.32
CA PRO A 250 -7.53 -18.33 3.10
C PRO A 250 -8.89 -17.69 3.39
N GLY A 251 -9.33 -16.76 2.53
CA GLY A 251 -10.60 -16.06 2.71
C GLY A 251 -10.59 -14.94 3.76
N TYR A 252 -9.45 -14.64 4.40
CA TYR A 252 -9.34 -13.47 5.29
C TYR A 252 -9.49 -12.14 4.52
N MET A 253 -10.51 -11.39 4.92
CA MET A 253 -10.78 -10.05 4.45
C MET A 253 -10.52 -9.04 5.56
N SER A 254 -9.81 -7.96 5.25
CA SER A 254 -9.54 -6.91 6.25
C SER A 254 -10.82 -6.14 6.52
N PRO A 255 -11.24 -5.97 7.78
CA PRO A 255 -12.33 -5.05 8.07
C PRO A 255 -11.95 -3.62 7.67
N PHE A 256 -12.94 -2.85 7.26
CA PHE A 256 -12.76 -1.47 6.85
C PHE A 256 -13.96 -0.62 7.26
N VAL A 257 -13.79 0.70 7.23
CA VAL A 257 -14.88 1.66 7.41
C VAL A 257 -14.92 2.60 6.22
N PHE A 258 -16.10 3.09 5.87
CA PHE A 258 -16.23 4.23 4.96
C PHE A 258 -16.30 5.53 5.75
N VAL A 259 -15.63 6.56 5.24
CA VAL A 259 -15.84 7.95 5.62
C VAL A 259 -16.46 8.69 4.44
N GLN A 260 -17.64 9.25 4.64
CA GLN A 260 -18.37 10.02 3.64
C GLN A 260 -18.31 11.51 3.95
N PHE A 261 -17.96 12.28 2.95
CA PHE A 261 -17.95 13.74 3.01
C PHE A 261 -19.34 14.27 2.68
N MET A 262 -20.08 14.77 3.68
CA MET A 262 -21.48 15.12 3.48
C MET A 262 -21.65 16.48 2.79
N ARG A 263 -20.79 17.45 3.09
CA ARG A 263 -20.80 18.79 2.48
C ARG A 263 -19.38 19.34 2.34
N PRO A 264 -18.52 18.72 1.51
CA PRO A 264 -17.21 19.28 1.19
C PRO A 264 -17.36 20.53 0.30
N GLU A 265 -16.50 21.51 0.51
CA GLU A 265 -16.40 22.70 -0.34
C GLU A 265 -15.82 22.32 -1.71
N ARG A 266 -16.34 22.92 -2.79
CA ARG A 266 -15.95 22.58 -4.18
C ARG A 266 -14.89 23.55 -4.70
N GLY A 267 -14.08 23.08 -5.64
CA GLY A 267 -13.03 23.88 -6.28
C GLY A 267 -11.85 24.25 -5.36
N VAL A 268 -11.76 23.61 -4.18
CA VAL A 268 -10.65 23.76 -3.24
C VAL A 268 -9.99 22.40 -3.00
N LEU A 269 -8.68 22.43 -2.76
CA LEU A 269 -7.91 21.25 -2.36
C LEU A 269 -8.00 21.10 -0.84
N ILE A 270 -8.47 19.95 -0.37
CA ILE A 270 -8.69 19.64 1.05
C ILE A 270 -7.70 18.54 1.46
N ASN A 271 -6.82 18.85 2.40
CA ASN A 271 -5.84 17.92 2.95
C ASN A 271 -6.41 17.23 4.20
N LEU A 272 -6.46 15.89 4.18
CA LEU A 272 -7.06 15.09 5.23
C LEU A 272 -6.05 14.17 5.89
N GLU A 273 -6.12 14.08 7.22
CA GLU A 273 -5.40 13.10 8.01
C GLU A 273 -6.40 12.24 8.79
N CYS A 274 -6.40 10.93 8.54
CA CYS A 274 -7.16 9.97 9.34
C CYS A 274 -6.24 9.13 10.21
N LYS A 275 -6.64 8.87 11.46
CA LYS A 275 -5.88 8.16 12.49
C LYS A 275 -6.68 6.97 13.02
N ALA A 276 -6.01 5.85 13.25
CA ALA A 276 -6.58 4.69 13.93
C ALA A 276 -6.09 4.64 15.38
N TRP A 277 -6.96 4.33 16.33
CA TRP A 277 -6.67 4.40 17.76
C TRP A 277 -6.72 3.03 18.43
N ALA A 278 -5.56 2.58 18.91
CA ALA A 278 -5.35 1.46 19.82
C ALA A 278 -4.03 1.68 20.58
N ALA A 279 -3.86 1.09 21.75
CA ALA A 279 -2.70 1.35 22.61
C ALA A 279 -1.35 1.02 21.94
N ASN A 280 -1.33 -0.02 21.12
CA ASN A 280 -0.18 -0.45 20.34
C ASN A 280 -0.09 0.20 18.94
N ILE A 281 -0.93 1.19 18.64
CA ILE A 281 -0.80 2.04 17.45
C ILE A 281 -0.18 3.38 17.86
N LYS A 282 1.08 3.58 17.46
CA LYS A 282 1.74 4.87 17.59
C LYS A 282 1.43 5.72 16.36
N HIS A 283 1.24 7.03 16.57
CA HIS A 283 1.05 7.98 15.48
C HIS A 283 2.36 8.70 15.20
N GLU A 284 2.94 8.45 14.04
CA GLU A 284 4.14 9.15 13.59
C GLU A 284 3.93 9.66 12.16
N ARG A 285 3.95 10.99 12.01
CA ARG A 285 3.58 11.65 10.76
C ARG A 285 4.60 11.44 9.65
N GLN A 286 5.89 11.33 9.98
CA GLN A 286 6.96 11.12 8.99
C GLN A 286 6.83 9.75 8.31
N ASP A 287 6.58 8.71 9.10
CA ASP A 287 6.52 7.34 8.60
C ASP A 287 5.09 6.90 8.23
N ARG A 288 4.09 7.80 8.35
CA ARG A 288 2.65 7.51 8.15
C ARG A 288 2.19 6.30 8.95
N VAL A 289 2.72 6.18 10.16
CA VAL A 289 2.47 5.06 11.06
C VAL A 289 1.22 5.38 11.87
N GLY A 290 0.23 4.49 11.85
CA GLY A 290 -1.06 4.69 12.52
C GLY A 290 -1.97 5.77 11.93
N SER A 291 -1.55 6.45 10.86
CA SER A 291 -2.32 7.45 10.15
C SER A 291 -2.26 7.28 8.63
N VAL A 292 -3.18 7.92 7.93
CA VAL A 292 -3.17 8.03 6.47
C VAL A 292 -3.49 9.46 6.08
N HIS A 293 -2.72 9.96 5.12
CA HIS A 293 -2.95 11.26 4.50
C HIS A 293 -3.45 11.04 3.08
N PHE A 294 -4.48 11.79 2.70
CA PHE A 294 -4.94 11.91 1.33
C PHE A 294 -5.54 13.28 1.07
N GLU A 295 -5.59 13.66 -0.20
CA GLU A 295 -6.10 14.96 -0.62
C GLU A 295 -7.41 14.76 -1.40
N LEU A 296 -8.35 15.67 -1.24
CA LEU A 296 -9.64 15.64 -1.91
C LEU A 296 -9.88 16.95 -2.64
N MET A 297 -10.23 16.88 -3.92
CA MET A 297 -10.65 18.04 -4.71
C MET A 297 -11.84 17.65 -5.59
N ILE A 298 -12.92 18.42 -5.50
CA ILE A 298 -14.19 18.15 -6.20
C ILE A 298 -14.56 19.35 -7.05
N ASP A 299 -14.77 19.11 -8.35
CA ASP A 299 -15.24 20.10 -9.32
C ASP A 299 -16.74 19.98 -9.63
#